data_AF-A0A293NL26-F1
#
_entry.id   AF-A0A293NL26-F1
#
_cell.length_a   1.000
_cell.length_b   1.000
_cell.length_c   1.000
_cell.angle_alpha   90.00
_cell.angle_beta   90.00
_cell.angle_gamma   90.00
#
_symmetry.space_group_name_H-M   'P 1'
#
loop_
_entity.id
_entity.type
_entity.pdbx_description
1 polymer ?
#
loop_
_entity_poly.entity_id
_entity_poly.type
_entity_poly.pdbx_seq_one_letter_code
_entity_poly.pdbx_strand_id
1 'polypeptide(L)'
;MINSNLGYNFNHNNVNIIVYLNTNHNNIIIYMLIIGNKSYNNFDFNEIIDSFGKNIRLNLGLPGNNNGTQTYIQYVNVHVHHNIKNKGIYKYIKSTGVSDKYIKEFEKTFYSKNYDVCLLKQNNNNYILYNKYLTNISSPYIFKKLPRIGCNAIFEVLIKSNDVKELIEEKEKIYITHYSLSDVELKKHLYNCKNKKLSDCHCPETELLIIRWLHNNNYIDATLCAVQDSTLPLIDCQHIKPTNIITDKLLSKYGICILKNFYNNEQIDILNNEYNIVFENSKDKIEILDKEGCSNDERIFHAEKYSIKIKEIFSDNVFLNNCAVRFNKNLNKKTLINKIVYEKNKIKNSGAGWHRDNHDCQFKALMYLTDVTDQNGNFQFLTNSSKNHIGYPKPRTTNYNTRYADETINHLIQTNDNINLFNITGKKGTVILANTTYIHRGNIIEQGERKAITQYYF
;
A
#
# COMPACT_ATOMS: atom_id res chain seq x y z
N MET A 1 -20.41 39.11 -36.24
CA MET A 1 -19.41 40.14 -36.59
C MET A 1 -18.33 40.04 -35.51
N ILE A 2 -17.10 39.58 -35.70
CA ILE A 2 -16.20 39.48 -36.86
C ILE A 2 -15.41 38.16 -36.71
N ASN A 3 -15.22 37.47 -37.82
CA ASN A 3 -14.36 36.29 -37.98
C ASN A 3 -12.88 36.63 -37.78
N SER A 4 -12.08 35.69 -37.27
CA SER A 4 -10.86 35.32 -38.00
C SER A 4 -10.39 33.90 -37.66
N ASN A 5 -10.27 33.12 -38.74
CA ASN A 5 -9.66 31.80 -38.84
C ASN A 5 -8.19 31.82 -38.45
N LEU A 6 -7.72 30.75 -37.80
CA LEU A 6 -6.36 30.16 -37.88
C LEU A 6 -6.54 28.72 -37.36
N GLY A 7 -6.57 27.66 -38.16
CA GLY A 7 -5.48 27.16 -39.00
C GLY A 7 -5.01 25.83 -38.39
N TYR A 8 -5.65 24.72 -38.78
CA TYR A 8 -5.22 23.36 -38.41
C TYR A 8 -3.92 23.02 -39.14
N ASN A 9 -2.88 22.63 -38.39
CA ASN A 9 -1.74 21.89 -38.91
C ASN A 9 -1.57 20.63 -38.04
N PHE A 10 -1.82 19.48 -38.66
CA PHE A 10 -1.52 18.17 -38.09
C PHE A 10 0.00 17.98 -38.06
N ASN A 11 0.56 17.70 -36.89
CA ASN A 11 1.84 17.02 -36.78
C ASN A 11 1.71 15.89 -35.75
N HIS A 12 1.96 14.67 -36.22
CA HIS A 12 2.05 13.46 -35.42
C HIS A 12 3.26 13.51 -34.47
N ASN A 13 3.13 12.77 -33.37
CA ASN A 13 4.11 12.51 -32.31
C ASN A 13 4.16 13.54 -31.18
N ASN A 14 3.26 13.37 -30.21
CA ASN A 14 3.58 13.51 -28.79
C ASN A 14 2.54 12.75 -27.97
N VAL A 15 2.99 11.70 -27.27
CA VAL A 15 2.19 11.02 -26.24
C VAL A 15 2.06 11.98 -25.08
N ASN A 16 0.97 12.75 -25.06
CA ASN A 16 0.60 13.55 -23.91
C ASN A 16 0.15 12.62 -22.79
N ILE A 17 1.00 12.42 -21.79
CA ILE A 17 0.57 11.93 -20.47
C ILE A 17 -0.32 13.03 -19.88
N ILE A 18 -1.63 12.92 -20.12
CA ILE A 18 -2.62 13.75 -19.45
C ILE A 18 -2.73 13.22 -18.02
N VAL A 19 -1.91 13.79 -17.13
CA VAL A 19 -2.17 13.72 -15.70
C VAL A 19 -3.46 14.51 -15.47
N TYR A 20 -4.53 13.84 -15.06
CA TYR A 20 -5.70 14.49 -14.50
C TYR A 20 -5.32 15.17 -13.19
N LEU A 21 -4.72 16.37 -13.27
CA LEU A 21 -4.66 17.29 -12.16
C LEU A 21 -6.06 17.89 -12.02
N ASN A 22 -6.77 17.42 -11.00
CA ASN A 22 -8.02 18.02 -10.56
C ASN A 22 -7.69 19.44 -10.07
N THR A 23 -7.91 20.43 -10.94
CA THR A 23 -7.64 21.84 -10.69
C THR A 23 -8.68 22.39 -9.72
N ASN A 24 -8.32 22.37 -8.44
CA ASN A 24 -8.80 23.33 -7.47
C ASN A 24 -7.57 23.82 -6.71
N HIS A 25 -7.41 25.15 -6.61
CA HIS A 25 -6.34 25.84 -5.88
C HIS A 25 -5.97 25.11 -4.59
N ASN A 26 -4.87 24.36 -4.61
CA ASN A 26 -4.40 23.59 -3.47
C ASN A 26 -2.93 23.89 -3.28
N ASN A 27 -2.59 24.41 -2.10
CA ASN A 27 -1.25 24.32 -1.54
C ASN A 27 -0.70 22.92 -1.86
N ILE A 28 0.36 22.83 -2.66
CA ILE A 28 1.03 21.55 -2.89
C ILE A 28 1.55 21.10 -1.53
N ILE A 29 0.86 20.13 -0.92
CA ILE A 29 1.31 19.60 0.36
C ILE A 29 2.56 18.79 0.07
N ILE A 30 3.71 19.36 0.40
CA ILE A 30 5.00 18.68 0.34
C ILE A 30 5.04 17.72 1.52
N TYR A 31 5.28 16.44 1.22
CA TYR A 31 5.45 15.41 2.24
C TYR A 31 6.92 15.02 2.33
N MET A 32 7.42 14.91 3.57
CA MET A 32 8.76 14.41 3.84
C MET A 32 8.75 12.90 4.10
N LEU A 33 9.60 12.17 3.40
CA LEU A 33 9.76 10.72 3.55
C LEU A 33 11.18 10.35 4.00
N ILE A 34 11.30 9.57 5.08
CA ILE A 34 12.57 8.99 5.52
C ILE A 34 12.62 7.52 5.08
N ILE A 35 13.67 7.17 4.34
CA ILE A 35 13.83 5.89 3.66
C ILE A 35 14.93 5.07 4.36
N GLY A 36 14.49 4.03 5.07
CA GLY A 36 15.34 3.03 5.71
C GLY A 36 16.06 2.10 4.73
N ASN A 37 16.37 0.87 5.18
CA ASN A 37 17.18 -0.09 4.42
C ASN A 37 16.57 -1.51 4.34
N LYS A 38 15.31 -1.70 4.77
CA LYS A 38 14.58 -2.96 4.55
C LYS A 38 14.42 -3.17 3.04
N SER A 39 14.89 -4.30 2.53
CA SER A 39 14.85 -4.61 1.10
C SER A 39 13.48 -5.09 0.65
N TYR A 40 13.13 -4.76 -0.59
CA TYR A 40 11.97 -5.28 -1.31
C TYR A 40 12.41 -5.66 -2.73
N ASN A 41 12.13 -6.89 -3.14
CA ASN A 41 12.51 -7.44 -4.43
C ASN A 41 11.33 -7.54 -5.41
N ASN A 42 10.12 -7.70 -4.88
CA ASN A 42 8.90 -7.94 -5.67
C ASN A 42 7.98 -6.72 -5.71
N PHE A 43 7.98 -5.89 -4.66
CA PHE A 43 7.18 -4.67 -4.62
C PHE A 43 8.00 -3.46 -5.09
N ASP A 44 7.49 -2.70 -6.07
CA ASP A 44 8.14 -1.47 -6.55
C ASP A 44 7.60 -0.22 -5.82
N PHE A 45 8.48 0.41 -5.06
CA PHE A 45 8.25 1.65 -4.33
C PHE A 45 8.65 2.91 -5.09
N ASN A 46 9.38 2.82 -6.22
CA ASN A 46 10.01 4.01 -6.80
C ASN A 46 9.01 5.13 -7.06
N GLU A 47 7.93 4.84 -7.78
CA GLU A 47 6.89 5.84 -8.07
C GLU A 47 6.15 6.31 -6.82
N ILE A 48 5.92 5.42 -5.84
CA ILE A 48 5.29 5.79 -4.57
C ILE A 48 6.20 6.76 -3.81
N ILE A 49 7.50 6.49 -3.73
CA ILE A 49 8.50 7.34 -3.08
C ILE A 49 8.64 8.67 -3.80
N ASP A 50 8.68 8.67 -5.13
CA ASP A 50 8.81 9.89 -5.94
C ASP A 50 7.56 10.78 -5.88
N SER A 51 6.43 10.23 -5.40
CA SER A 51 5.24 11.02 -5.08
C SER A 51 5.35 11.83 -3.77
N PHE A 52 6.48 11.75 -3.07
CA PHE A 52 6.83 12.59 -1.93
C PHE A 52 7.77 13.70 -2.38
N GLY A 53 7.51 14.94 -1.97
CA GLY A 53 8.26 16.10 -2.46
C GLY A 53 9.68 16.24 -1.88
N LYS A 54 9.94 15.66 -0.69
CA LYS A 54 11.27 15.65 -0.06
C LYS A 54 11.56 14.25 0.50
N ASN A 55 12.80 13.77 0.33
CA ASN A 55 13.22 12.49 0.90
C ASN A 55 14.57 12.53 1.61
N ILE A 56 14.69 11.73 2.66
CA ILE A 56 15.93 11.48 3.40
C ILE A 56 16.27 10.00 3.23
N ARG A 57 17.36 9.70 2.52
CA ARG A 57 17.86 8.33 2.39
C ARG A 57 18.92 8.03 3.43
N LEU A 58 18.89 6.81 3.95
CA LEU A 58 19.78 6.41 5.03
C LEU A 58 20.96 5.55 4.56
N ASN A 59 22.15 5.86 5.09
CA ASN A 59 23.38 5.13 4.84
C ASN A 59 23.68 4.95 3.35
N LEU A 60 23.58 3.71 2.86
CA LEU A 60 23.99 3.33 1.52
C LEU A 60 22.83 3.36 0.53
N GLY A 61 21.59 3.61 0.96
CA GLY A 61 20.43 3.66 0.08
C GLY A 61 20.64 4.62 -1.09
N LEU A 62 20.59 4.09 -2.31
CA LEU A 62 20.79 4.82 -3.56
C LEU A 62 19.46 5.05 -4.28
N PRO A 63 19.31 6.16 -5.03
CA PRO A 63 18.21 6.34 -5.96
C PRO A 63 18.13 5.21 -7.00
N GLY A 64 16.92 4.94 -7.50
CA GLY A 64 16.65 3.91 -8.52
C GLY A 64 16.72 2.46 -8.03
N ASN A 65 17.17 2.21 -6.79
CA ASN A 65 17.27 0.89 -6.18
C ASN A 65 16.08 0.61 -5.25
N ASN A 66 14.86 0.81 -5.77
CA ASN A 66 13.61 0.75 -5.01
C ASN A 66 13.49 1.80 -3.88
N ASN A 67 14.32 2.85 -3.95
CA ASN A 67 14.34 3.96 -3.00
C ASN A 67 13.89 5.28 -3.64
N GLY A 68 13.08 5.23 -4.71
CA GLY A 68 12.74 6.41 -5.53
C GLY A 68 13.90 6.89 -6.38
N THR A 69 13.63 7.73 -7.36
CA THR A 69 14.61 8.26 -8.33
C THR A 69 15.13 9.64 -7.95
N GLN A 70 14.36 10.45 -7.21
CA GLN A 70 14.72 11.82 -6.88
C GLN A 70 15.63 11.90 -5.66
N THR A 71 16.68 12.73 -5.67
CA THR A 71 17.60 12.83 -4.53
C THR A 71 17.52 14.17 -3.84
N TYR A 72 17.41 14.14 -2.51
CA TYR A 72 17.35 15.36 -1.68
C TYR A 72 18.41 15.32 -0.57
N ILE A 73 18.24 14.48 0.46
CA ILE A 73 19.22 14.34 1.56
C ILE A 73 19.73 12.90 1.65
N GLN A 74 21.03 12.75 1.86
CA GLN A 74 21.64 11.50 2.31
C GLN A 74 22.10 11.63 3.77
N TYR A 75 21.46 10.93 4.68
CA TYR A 75 21.82 10.90 6.10
C TYR A 75 22.61 9.63 6.41
N VAL A 76 23.88 9.77 6.78
CA VAL A 76 24.85 8.67 6.88
C VAL A 76 25.40 8.51 8.29
N ASN A 77 25.68 7.26 8.70
CA ASN A 77 26.26 7.02 10.01
C ASN A 77 27.70 7.53 10.05
N VAL A 78 28.24 7.69 11.26
CA VAL A 78 29.58 8.27 11.47
C VAL A 78 30.69 7.53 10.70
N HIS A 79 30.59 6.20 10.55
CA HIS A 79 31.58 5.39 9.84
C HIS A 79 31.45 5.51 8.33
N VAL A 80 30.23 5.51 7.80
CA VAL A 80 29.95 5.71 6.37
C VAL A 80 30.42 7.11 5.96
N HIS A 81 30.07 8.15 6.74
CA HIS A 81 30.53 9.51 6.50
C HIS A 81 32.05 9.62 6.43
N HIS A 82 32.76 9.03 7.41
CA HIS A 82 34.22 9.02 7.44
C HIS A 82 34.82 8.33 6.20
N ASN A 83 34.29 7.18 5.81
CA ASN A 83 34.77 6.46 4.62
C ASN A 83 34.43 7.19 3.31
N ILE A 84 33.30 7.89 3.24
CA ILE A 84 32.99 8.76 2.09
C ILE A 84 34.04 9.86 1.97
N LYS A 85 34.29 10.61 3.06
CA LYS A 85 35.26 11.73 3.07
C LYS A 85 36.69 11.27 2.74
N ASN A 86 37.07 10.08 3.20
CA ASN A 86 38.42 9.54 2.99
C ASN A 86 38.57 8.67 1.72
N LYS A 87 37.57 8.65 0.83
CA LYS A 87 37.56 7.79 -0.38
C LYS A 87 37.79 6.30 -0.09
N GLY A 88 37.40 5.85 1.11
CA GLY A 88 37.55 4.48 1.60
C GLY A 88 36.28 3.64 1.46
N ILE A 89 35.22 4.18 0.85
CA ILE A 89 33.89 3.57 0.86
C ILE A 89 33.86 2.21 0.16
N TYR A 90 34.63 2.01 -0.91
CA TYR A 90 34.75 0.71 -1.58
C TYR A 90 35.12 -0.41 -0.60
N LYS A 91 36.18 -0.21 0.18
CA LYS A 91 36.66 -1.21 1.16
C LYS A 91 35.64 -1.46 2.25
N TYR A 92 34.96 -0.39 2.70
CA TYR A 92 33.90 -0.49 3.69
C TYR A 92 32.70 -1.29 3.17
N ILE A 93 32.14 -0.94 2.01
CA ILE A 93 30.95 -1.61 1.45
C ILE A 93 31.29 -3.03 1.00
N LYS A 94 32.47 -3.30 0.42
CA LYS A 94 32.86 -4.67 0.05
C LYS A 94 32.78 -5.64 1.23
N SER A 95 33.05 -5.14 2.44
CA SER A 95 32.94 -5.93 3.67
C SER A 95 31.51 -6.28 4.08
N THR A 96 30.48 -5.68 3.49
CA THR A 96 29.05 -5.92 3.80
C THR A 96 28.41 -7.00 2.92
N GLY A 97 29.06 -7.42 1.82
CA GLY A 97 28.54 -8.45 0.91
C GLY A 97 27.63 -7.91 -0.20
N VAL A 98 27.64 -6.60 -0.41
CA VAL A 98 26.95 -5.91 -1.52
C VAL A 98 27.68 -6.15 -2.85
N SER A 99 26.95 -6.13 -3.97
CA SER A 99 27.51 -6.42 -5.30
C SER A 99 28.49 -5.33 -5.77
N ASP A 100 29.52 -5.72 -6.54
CA ASP A 100 30.47 -4.77 -7.13
C ASP A 100 29.79 -3.74 -8.04
N LYS A 101 28.69 -4.12 -8.72
CA LYS A 101 27.87 -3.20 -9.52
C LYS A 101 27.32 -2.06 -8.65
N TYR A 102 26.70 -2.41 -7.52
CA TYR A 102 26.14 -1.42 -6.60
C TYR A 102 27.22 -0.53 -5.98
N ILE A 103 28.38 -1.09 -5.64
CA ILE A 103 29.50 -0.30 -5.11
C ILE A 103 29.96 0.74 -6.14
N LYS A 104 30.13 0.34 -7.41
CA LYS A 104 30.49 1.27 -8.50
C LYS A 104 29.42 2.33 -8.72
N GLU A 105 28.15 1.97 -8.64
CA GLU A 105 27.03 2.92 -8.70
C GLU A 105 27.09 3.91 -7.54
N PHE A 106 27.37 3.44 -6.32
CA PHE A 106 27.54 4.28 -5.14
C PHE A 106 28.70 5.27 -5.30
N GLU A 107 29.87 4.79 -5.73
CA GLU A 107 31.03 5.66 -5.98
C GLU A 107 30.75 6.67 -7.09
N LYS A 108 30.12 6.25 -8.19
CA LYS A 108 29.70 7.17 -9.26
C LYS A 108 28.77 8.25 -8.71
N THR A 109 27.84 7.87 -7.85
CA THR A 109 26.86 8.77 -7.23
C THR A 109 27.56 9.84 -6.39
N PHE A 110 28.45 9.46 -5.45
CA PHE A 110 29.03 10.41 -4.50
C PHE A 110 30.37 11.03 -4.89
N TYR A 111 31.09 10.46 -5.87
CA TYR A 111 32.42 10.94 -6.27
C TYR A 111 32.49 11.51 -7.70
N SER A 112 31.41 11.42 -8.48
CA SER A 112 31.34 12.19 -9.73
C SER A 112 31.10 13.67 -9.45
N LYS A 113 31.65 14.57 -10.27
CA LYS A 113 31.67 16.03 -10.05
C LYS A 113 30.30 16.73 -10.07
N ASN A 114 29.19 16.00 -10.25
CA ASN A 114 27.87 16.55 -10.57
C ASN A 114 26.77 16.14 -9.57
N TYR A 115 27.08 16.00 -8.28
CA TYR A 115 26.09 15.52 -7.31
C TYR A 115 25.80 16.53 -6.18
N ASP A 116 24.70 17.26 -6.33
CA ASP A 116 24.16 18.28 -5.39
C ASP A 116 23.42 17.65 -4.21
N VAL A 117 23.91 16.53 -3.66
CA VAL A 117 23.23 15.87 -2.53
C VAL A 117 23.75 16.39 -1.20
N CYS A 118 22.82 16.88 -0.38
CA CYS A 118 23.09 17.27 0.99
C CYS A 118 23.46 16.02 1.81
N LEU A 119 24.76 15.86 2.09
CA LEU A 119 25.29 14.76 2.90
C LEU A 119 25.33 15.17 4.37
N LEU A 120 24.48 14.56 5.19
CA LEU A 120 24.39 14.81 6.62
C LEU A 120 24.96 13.64 7.43
N LYS A 121 25.68 13.96 8.50
CA LYS A 121 26.31 12.98 9.39
C LYS A 121 25.42 12.73 10.61
N GLN A 122 25.31 11.47 11.02
CA GLN A 122 24.67 11.10 12.27
C GLN A 122 25.27 11.80 13.50
N ASN A 123 24.41 12.36 14.35
CA ASN A 123 24.79 12.98 15.62
C ASN A 123 24.31 12.12 16.82
N ASN A 124 25.21 11.31 17.35
CA ASN A 124 24.91 10.41 18.47
C ASN A 124 24.72 11.11 19.82
N ASN A 125 25.07 12.39 19.93
CA ASN A 125 24.99 13.13 21.19
C ASN A 125 23.54 13.55 21.53
N ASN A 126 22.64 13.52 20.54
CA ASN A 126 21.26 13.99 20.70
C ASN A 126 20.33 12.95 21.34
N TYR A 127 20.78 11.74 21.68
CA TYR A 127 19.90 10.70 22.22
C TYR A 127 19.18 11.12 23.51
N ILE A 128 19.81 11.94 24.35
CA ILE A 128 19.20 12.51 25.57
C ILE A 128 18.03 13.42 25.19
N LEU A 129 18.19 14.24 24.15
CA LEU A 129 17.12 15.10 23.63
C LEU A 129 15.97 14.28 23.05
N TYR A 130 16.26 13.15 22.38
CA TYR A 130 15.22 12.27 21.86
C TYR A 130 14.37 11.67 22.99
N ASN A 131 15.01 11.21 24.06
CA ASN A 131 14.30 10.70 25.24
C ASN A 131 13.50 11.80 25.94
N LYS A 132 14.04 13.03 26.03
CA LYS A 132 13.28 14.18 26.53
C LYS A 132 12.04 14.47 25.68
N TYR A 133 12.17 14.43 24.35
CA TYR A 133 11.05 14.59 23.44
C TYR A 133 10.00 13.49 23.63
N LEU A 134 10.42 12.22 23.69
CA LEU A 134 9.55 11.07 23.96
C LEU A 134 8.76 11.23 25.27
N THR A 135 9.42 11.63 26.35
CA THR A 135 8.76 11.91 27.62
C THR A 135 7.76 13.06 27.51
N ASN A 136 8.12 14.15 26.83
CA ASN A 136 7.24 15.31 26.65
C ASN A 136 5.95 14.96 25.88
N ILE A 137 6.04 14.04 24.92
CA ILE A 137 4.89 13.55 24.16
C ILE A 137 4.17 12.38 24.85
N SER A 138 4.53 12.08 26.11
CA SER A 138 3.95 11.00 26.92
C SER A 138 4.13 9.60 26.31
N SER A 139 5.25 9.37 25.64
CA SER A 139 5.59 8.02 25.18
C SER A 139 5.95 7.13 26.36
N PRO A 140 5.40 5.89 26.45
CA PRO A 140 5.80 4.92 27.47
C PRO A 140 7.14 4.27 27.16
N TYR A 141 7.75 4.60 26.02
CA TYR A 141 9.00 4.02 25.55
C TYR A 141 10.06 5.11 25.39
N ILE A 142 11.27 4.81 25.85
CA ILE A 142 12.47 5.64 25.69
C ILE A 142 13.60 4.77 25.16
N PHE A 143 14.56 5.35 24.44
CA PHE A 143 15.75 4.64 24.00
C PHE A 143 16.61 4.20 25.20
N LYS A 144 16.75 2.89 25.38
CA LYS A 144 17.61 2.28 26.42
C LYS A 144 19.09 2.28 26.08
N LYS A 145 19.41 2.37 24.79
CA LYS A 145 20.77 2.41 24.23
C LYS A 145 20.79 3.45 23.11
N LEU A 146 21.98 3.75 22.60
CA LEU A 146 22.11 4.66 21.47
C LEU A 146 21.24 4.16 20.30
N PRO A 147 20.35 4.99 19.74
CA PRO A 147 19.53 4.57 18.61
C PRO A 147 20.39 4.33 17.37
N ARG A 148 19.94 3.43 16.50
CA ARG A 148 20.49 3.29 15.15
C ARG A 148 20.17 4.53 14.32
N ILE A 149 20.91 4.70 13.23
CA ILE A 149 20.75 5.86 12.33
C ILE A 149 19.31 6.09 11.88
N GLY A 150 18.55 5.02 11.67
CA GLY A 150 17.14 5.11 11.29
C GLY A 150 16.29 5.90 12.27
N CYS A 151 16.44 5.61 13.56
CA CYS A 151 15.77 6.36 14.61
C CYS A 151 16.41 7.74 14.81
N ASN A 152 17.74 7.89 14.66
CA ASN A 152 18.36 9.23 14.72
C ASN A 152 17.71 10.15 13.68
N ALA A 153 17.64 9.74 12.40
CA ALA A 153 17.06 10.53 11.34
C ALA A 153 15.60 10.95 11.63
N ILE A 154 14.78 10.00 12.12
CA ILE A 154 13.38 10.31 12.51
C ILE A 154 13.36 11.39 13.59
N PHE A 155 14.19 11.27 14.62
CA PHE A 155 14.17 12.19 15.75
C PHE A 155 14.82 13.53 15.46
N GLU A 156 15.90 13.59 14.67
CA GLU A 156 16.47 14.85 14.19
C GLU A 156 15.40 15.69 13.47
N VAL A 157 14.57 15.04 12.62
CA VAL A 157 13.46 15.70 11.92
C VAL A 157 12.35 16.10 12.88
N LEU A 158 11.91 15.22 13.79
CA LEU A 158 10.85 15.52 14.76
C LEU A 158 11.19 16.68 15.70
N ILE A 159 12.44 16.75 16.18
CA ILE A 159 12.89 17.83 17.09
C ILE A 159 13.39 19.06 16.33
N LYS A 160 13.44 19.00 14.99
CA LYS A 160 14.00 20.04 14.11
C LYS A 160 15.38 20.48 14.60
N SER A 161 16.29 19.52 14.73
CA SER A 161 17.66 19.82 15.15
C SER A 161 18.32 20.80 14.18
N ASN A 162 19.34 21.51 14.63
CA ASN A 162 20.00 22.55 13.81
C ASN A 162 20.47 22.02 12.44
N ASP A 163 20.85 20.74 12.36
CA ASP A 163 21.36 20.10 11.14
C ASP A 163 20.28 19.88 10.07
N VAL A 164 18.99 19.88 10.45
CA VAL A 164 17.86 19.64 9.53
C VAL A 164 16.79 20.72 9.55
N LYS A 165 16.85 21.67 10.50
CA LYS A 165 15.81 22.69 10.72
C LYS A 165 15.54 23.54 9.49
N GLU A 166 16.57 23.89 8.72
CA GLU A 166 16.43 24.69 7.50
C GLU A 166 15.83 23.91 6.33
N LEU A 167 15.76 22.58 6.43
CA LEU A 167 15.31 21.67 5.37
C LEU A 167 13.84 21.23 5.55
N ILE A 168 13.25 21.49 6.72
CA ILE A 168 11.92 21.00 7.11
C ILE A 168 11.00 22.19 7.39
N GLU A 169 9.86 22.23 6.72
CA GLU A 169 8.84 23.24 6.98
C GLU A 169 8.06 22.93 8.26
N GLU A 170 7.53 23.96 8.93
CA GLU A 170 7.01 23.80 10.28
C GLU A 170 5.84 22.80 10.44
N LYS A 171 5.11 22.52 9.35
CA LYS A 171 3.87 21.73 9.33
C LYS A 171 3.97 20.41 8.55
N GLU A 172 5.16 19.98 8.15
CA GLU A 172 5.31 18.74 7.38
C GLU A 172 5.05 17.49 8.26
N LYS A 173 4.10 16.65 7.84
CA LYS A 173 3.93 15.30 8.41
C LYS A 173 5.08 14.42 7.92
N ILE A 174 5.67 13.65 8.84
CA ILE A 174 6.79 12.75 8.53
C ILE A 174 6.24 11.37 8.15
N TYR A 175 6.68 10.87 7.01
CA TYR A 175 6.42 9.51 6.56
C TYR A 175 7.72 8.72 6.61
N ILE A 176 7.62 7.42 6.85
CA ILE A 176 8.77 6.53 6.81
C ILE A 176 8.46 5.28 5.98
N THR A 177 9.49 4.76 5.31
CA THR A 177 9.46 3.50 4.59
C THR A 177 10.76 2.73 4.79
N HIS A 178 10.77 1.43 4.47
CA HIS A 178 11.96 0.59 4.56
C HIS A 178 12.50 0.41 6.00
N TYR A 179 11.64 0.53 7.01
CA TYR A 179 11.94 0.11 8.39
C TYR A 179 11.29 -1.25 8.66
N SER A 180 11.93 -2.07 9.48
CA SER A 180 11.26 -3.27 10.01
C SER A 180 10.25 -2.87 11.07
N LEU A 181 9.14 -3.60 11.11
CA LEU A 181 8.17 -3.47 12.18
C LEU A 181 8.17 -4.69 13.09
N SER A 182 9.05 -5.68 12.87
CA SER A 182 9.26 -6.85 13.73
C SER A 182 10.72 -7.27 13.81
N ASP A 183 11.09 -8.02 14.86
CA ASP A 183 12.45 -8.56 15.02
C ASP A 183 12.82 -9.58 13.95
N VAL A 184 11.84 -10.36 13.47
CA VAL A 184 12.05 -11.36 12.42
C VAL A 184 12.47 -10.68 11.12
N GLU A 185 11.79 -9.61 10.72
CA GLU A 185 12.19 -8.82 9.57
C GLU A 185 13.54 -8.16 9.78
N LEU A 186 13.82 -7.67 10.99
CA LEU A 186 15.07 -6.99 11.29
C LEU A 186 16.30 -7.89 11.05
N LYS A 187 16.19 -9.17 11.40
CA LYS A 187 17.24 -10.16 11.18
C LYS A 187 17.50 -10.45 9.70
N LYS A 188 16.54 -10.17 8.82
CA LYS A 188 16.66 -10.36 7.36
C LYS A 188 17.37 -9.21 6.64
N HIS A 189 17.67 -8.10 7.33
CA HIS A 189 18.37 -6.97 6.72
C HIS A 189 19.74 -7.40 6.21
N LEU A 190 20.04 -7.06 4.96
CA LEU A 190 21.32 -7.34 4.28
C LEU A 190 22.55 -7.01 5.14
N TYR A 191 22.49 -5.93 5.91
CA TYR A 191 23.58 -5.46 6.76
C TYR A 191 23.68 -6.17 8.13
N ASN A 192 22.65 -6.93 8.53
CA ASN A 192 22.61 -7.74 9.74
C ASN A 192 22.94 -9.22 9.47
N CYS A 193 22.94 -9.67 8.20
CA CYS A 193 23.04 -11.07 7.78
C CYS A 193 24.44 -11.72 7.87
N LYS A 194 25.42 -11.10 8.52
CA LYS A 194 26.69 -11.78 8.82
C LYS A 194 26.65 -12.25 10.27
N ASN A 195 27.24 -13.43 10.56
CA ASN A 195 27.41 -14.06 11.90
C ASN A 195 28.07 -13.18 12.99
N LYS A 196 28.20 -11.88 12.78
CA LYS A 196 28.50 -10.90 13.82
C LYS A 196 27.24 -10.77 14.69
N LYS A 197 27.37 -11.12 15.97
CA LYS A 197 26.39 -10.68 16.99
C LYS A 197 26.08 -9.21 16.72
N LEU A 198 24.79 -8.87 16.61
CA LEU A 198 24.34 -7.48 16.62
C LEU A 198 25.09 -6.78 17.74
N SER A 199 25.81 -5.71 17.42
CA SER A 199 26.63 -5.02 18.40
C SER A 199 25.75 -4.60 19.56
N ASP A 200 26.21 -4.86 20.79
CA ASP A 200 25.47 -4.58 22.02
C ASP A 200 25.26 -3.08 22.29
N CYS A 201 25.61 -2.21 21.34
CA CYS A 201 25.46 -0.75 21.43
C CYS A 201 24.04 -0.25 21.09
N HIS A 202 23.16 -1.10 20.56
CA HIS A 202 21.79 -0.72 20.15
C HIS A 202 20.75 -1.60 20.82
N CYS A 203 19.50 -1.11 20.93
CA CYS A 203 18.37 -1.88 21.46
C CYS A 203 17.23 -1.91 20.42
N PRO A 204 17.26 -2.84 19.45
CA PRO A 204 16.30 -2.84 18.36
C PRO A 204 14.84 -3.02 18.79
N GLU A 205 14.60 -3.82 19.81
CA GLU A 205 13.26 -4.04 20.37
C GLU A 205 12.61 -2.71 20.82
N THR A 206 13.37 -1.89 21.54
CA THR A 206 12.89 -0.58 22.01
C THR A 206 12.63 0.37 20.83
N GLU A 207 13.47 0.34 19.79
CA GLU A 207 13.25 1.13 18.58
C GLU A 207 11.96 0.73 17.84
N LEU A 208 11.66 -0.58 17.76
CA LEU A 208 10.42 -1.07 17.16
C LEU A 208 9.19 -0.59 17.94
N LEU A 209 9.23 -0.66 19.27
CA LEU A 209 8.14 -0.17 20.13
C LEU A 209 7.92 1.33 19.96
N ILE A 210 9.00 2.12 19.90
CA ILE A 210 8.93 3.57 19.66
C ILE A 210 8.32 3.88 18.29
N ILE A 211 8.77 3.24 17.20
CA ILE A 211 8.25 3.50 15.85
C ILE A 211 6.75 3.17 15.78
N ARG A 212 6.34 2.01 16.29
CA ARG A 212 4.92 1.61 16.32
C ARG A 212 4.09 2.60 17.14
N TRP A 213 4.59 3.02 18.30
CA TRP A 213 3.90 3.97 19.16
C TRP A 213 3.78 5.36 18.52
N LEU A 214 4.85 5.88 17.91
CA LEU A 214 4.83 7.17 17.21
C LEU A 214 3.81 7.16 16.08
N HIS A 215 3.73 6.06 15.34
CA HIS A 215 2.74 5.90 14.28
C HIS A 215 1.30 5.85 14.81
N ASN A 216 1.04 5.03 15.82
CA ASN A 216 -0.30 4.89 16.42
C ASN A 216 -0.78 6.19 17.09
N ASN A 217 0.13 7.08 17.47
CA ASN A 217 -0.18 8.41 18.01
C ASN A 217 0.01 9.55 16.98
N ASN A 218 0.09 9.21 15.68
CA ASN A 218 0.11 10.16 14.56
C ASN A 218 1.29 11.17 14.54
N TYR A 219 2.40 10.87 15.22
CA TYR A 219 3.65 11.64 15.12
C TYR A 219 4.40 11.36 13.83
N ILE A 220 4.30 10.13 13.33
CA ILE A 220 4.85 9.70 12.04
C ILE A 220 3.83 8.82 11.31
N ASP A 221 4.07 8.58 10.02
CA ASP A 221 3.33 7.60 9.25
C ASP A 221 4.26 6.48 8.76
N ALA A 222 4.16 5.32 9.39
CA ALA A 222 4.96 4.14 9.08
C ALA A 222 4.22 3.13 8.20
N THR A 223 3.09 3.51 7.56
CA THR A 223 2.26 2.56 6.80
C THR A 223 3.05 1.83 5.71
N LEU A 224 3.95 2.53 5.00
CA LEU A 224 4.78 1.91 3.95
C LEU A 224 5.78 0.86 4.50
N CYS A 225 6.09 0.89 5.80
CA CYS A 225 6.91 -0.15 6.45
C CYS A 225 6.16 -1.46 6.66
N ALA A 226 4.82 -1.42 6.72
CA ALA A 226 3.95 -2.58 6.88
C ALA A 226 3.62 -3.28 5.55
N VAL A 227 4.01 -2.70 4.41
CA VAL A 227 3.91 -3.37 3.11
C VAL A 227 4.81 -4.61 3.10
N GLN A 228 4.28 -5.70 2.55
CA GLN A 228 4.98 -6.96 2.34
C GLN A 228 5.65 -6.97 0.96
N ASP A 229 6.70 -7.76 0.82
CA ASP A 229 7.44 -7.90 -0.45
C ASP A 229 6.69 -8.80 -1.45
N SER A 230 5.59 -8.29 -1.98
CA SER A 230 4.71 -8.91 -2.97
C SER A 230 4.52 -8.00 -4.18
N THR A 231 4.02 -8.51 -5.30
CA THR A 231 3.80 -7.70 -6.51
C THR A 231 2.65 -6.70 -6.37
N LEU A 232 1.64 -7.02 -5.55
CA LEU A 232 0.55 -6.13 -5.19
C LEU A 232 0.76 -5.54 -3.80
N PRO A 233 0.16 -4.38 -3.49
CA PRO A 233 0.25 -3.76 -2.17
C PRO A 233 -0.52 -4.58 -1.12
N LEU A 234 0.23 -5.43 -0.43
CA LEU A 234 -0.23 -6.22 0.72
C LEU A 234 0.33 -5.62 2.00
N ILE A 235 -0.54 -5.11 2.88
CA ILE A 235 -0.17 -4.50 4.16
C ILE A 235 -0.44 -5.49 5.30
N ASP A 236 0.58 -5.75 6.12
CA ASP A 236 0.45 -6.47 7.37
C ASP A 236 0.04 -5.54 8.52
N CYS A 237 -1.23 -5.58 8.90
CA CYS A 237 -1.76 -4.72 9.94
C CYS A 237 -1.56 -5.26 11.37
N GLN A 238 -0.67 -6.26 11.56
CA GLN A 238 -0.41 -6.89 12.86
C GLN A 238 0.18 -5.90 13.88
N HIS A 239 1.02 -4.97 13.44
CA HIS A 239 1.75 -4.07 14.35
C HIS A 239 1.27 -2.62 14.31
N ILE A 240 0.73 -2.19 13.16
CA ILE A 240 0.23 -0.84 12.93
C ILE A 240 -0.99 -0.89 12.02
N LYS A 241 -1.86 0.12 12.06
CA LYS A 241 -2.97 0.27 11.11
C LYS A 241 -2.59 1.25 10.01
N PRO A 242 -2.89 0.96 8.75
CA PRO A 242 -2.56 1.87 7.66
C PRO A 242 -3.27 3.22 7.82
N THR A 243 -2.66 4.28 7.30
CA THR A 243 -3.32 5.57 7.14
C THR A 243 -4.02 5.67 5.79
N ASN A 244 -5.05 6.52 5.72
CA ASN A 244 -5.77 6.79 4.49
C ASN A 244 -4.88 7.44 3.42
N ILE A 245 -3.91 8.30 3.79
CA ILE A 245 -3.03 8.98 2.83
C ILE A 245 -2.15 7.98 2.07
N ILE A 246 -1.51 7.04 2.79
CA ILE A 246 -0.68 6.03 2.15
C ILE A 246 -1.53 5.05 1.35
N THR A 247 -2.66 4.62 1.92
CA THR A 247 -3.58 3.72 1.23
C THR A 247 -4.12 4.33 -0.07
N ASP A 248 -4.42 5.63 -0.08
CA ASP A 248 -4.84 6.40 -1.27
C ASP A 248 -3.74 6.42 -2.34
N LYS A 249 -2.48 6.65 -1.97
CA LYS A 249 -1.34 6.57 -2.90
C LYS A 249 -1.21 5.16 -3.51
N LEU A 250 -1.34 4.11 -2.70
CA LEU A 250 -1.28 2.73 -3.18
C LEU A 250 -2.45 2.40 -4.11
N LEU A 251 -3.68 2.75 -3.73
CA LEU A 251 -4.87 2.53 -4.54
C LEU A 251 -4.83 3.32 -5.85
N SER A 252 -4.31 4.56 -5.83
CA SER A 252 -4.16 5.38 -7.03
C SER A 252 -3.21 4.74 -8.04
N LYS A 253 -2.11 4.14 -7.57
CA LYS A 253 -1.13 3.48 -8.42
C LYS A 253 -1.56 2.09 -8.89
N TYR A 254 -2.07 1.27 -7.98
CA TYR A 254 -2.29 -0.16 -8.23
C TYR A 254 -3.76 -0.54 -8.47
N GLY A 255 -4.71 0.34 -8.16
CA GLY A 255 -6.14 0.06 -8.21
C GLY A 255 -6.66 -0.86 -7.09
N ILE A 256 -5.77 -1.46 -6.30
CA ILE A 256 -6.11 -2.41 -5.22
C ILE A 256 -5.15 -2.21 -4.04
N CYS A 257 -5.59 -2.53 -2.83
CA CYS A 257 -4.78 -2.63 -1.62
C CYS A 257 -5.34 -3.73 -0.72
N ILE A 258 -4.49 -4.68 -0.32
CA ILE A 258 -4.87 -5.84 0.50
C ILE A 258 -4.37 -5.62 1.93
N LEU A 259 -5.24 -5.82 2.91
CA LEU A 259 -4.94 -5.64 4.33
C LEU A 259 -5.16 -6.96 5.06
N LYS A 260 -4.08 -7.59 5.51
CA LYS A 260 -4.17 -8.75 6.42
C LYS A 260 -4.07 -8.29 7.87
N ASN A 261 -4.63 -9.07 8.78
CA ASN A 261 -4.65 -8.75 10.22
C ASN A 261 -5.27 -7.37 10.52
N PHE A 262 -6.16 -6.87 9.64
CA PHE A 262 -6.76 -5.53 9.79
C PHE A 262 -7.78 -5.51 10.93
N TYR A 263 -8.61 -6.54 11.03
CA TYR A 263 -9.42 -6.80 12.21
C TYR A 263 -8.68 -7.75 13.15
N ASN A 264 -8.92 -7.62 14.46
CA ASN A 264 -8.45 -8.60 15.43
C ASN A 264 -9.36 -9.85 15.43
N ASN A 265 -8.93 -10.93 16.09
CA ASN A 265 -9.70 -12.18 16.10
C ASN A 265 -11.10 -12.03 16.73
N GLU A 266 -11.22 -11.23 17.79
CA GLU A 266 -12.51 -10.97 18.44
C GLU A 266 -13.51 -10.31 17.48
N GLN A 267 -13.09 -9.29 16.75
CA GLN A 267 -13.92 -8.63 15.73
C GLN A 267 -14.30 -9.59 14.60
N ILE A 268 -13.38 -10.43 14.16
CA ILE A 268 -13.63 -11.43 13.10
C ILE A 268 -14.66 -12.46 13.57
N ASP A 269 -14.56 -12.91 14.81
CA ASP A 269 -15.47 -13.92 15.37
C ASP A 269 -16.87 -13.33 15.61
N ILE A 270 -16.98 -12.08 16.08
CA ILE A 270 -18.25 -11.35 16.15
C ILE A 270 -18.89 -11.24 14.77
N LEU A 271 -18.15 -10.77 13.75
CA LEU A 271 -18.69 -10.60 12.40
C LEU A 271 -19.13 -11.93 11.78
N ASN A 272 -18.41 -13.02 12.04
CA ASN A 272 -18.80 -14.37 11.60
C ASN A 272 -20.08 -14.86 12.26
N ASN A 273 -20.23 -14.63 13.57
CA ASN A 273 -21.45 -15.01 14.28
C ASN A 273 -22.65 -14.23 13.73
N GLU A 274 -22.51 -12.92 13.58
CA GLU A 274 -23.57 -12.04 13.06
C GLU A 274 -23.92 -12.37 11.62
N TYR A 275 -22.93 -12.72 10.79
CA TYR A 275 -23.19 -13.22 9.44
C TYR A 275 -24.13 -14.44 9.47
N ASN A 276 -23.86 -15.43 10.32
CA ASN A 276 -24.68 -16.64 10.38
C ASN A 276 -26.09 -16.33 10.91
N ILE A 277 -26.21 -15.47 11.92
CA ILE A 277 -27.50 -15.01 12.46
C ILE A 277 -28.32 -14.33 11.37
N VAL A 278 -27.74 -13.40 10.60
CA VAL A 278 -28.45 -12.69 9.53
C VAL A 278 -28.87 -13.65 8.42
N PHE A 279 -27.98 -14.55 7.98
CA PHE A 279 -28.32 -15.55 6.96
C PHE A 279 -29.45 -16.50 7.38
N GLU A 280 -29.48 -16.90 8.66
CA GLU A 280 -30.50 -17.80 9.18
C GLU A 280 -31.84 -17.09 9.41
N ASN A 281 -31.82 -15.88 9.97
CA ASN A 281 -33.03 -15.14 10.34
C ASN A 281 -33.65 -14.37 9.17
N SER A 282 -32.90 -14.11 8.10
CA SER A 282 -33.35 -13.35 6.93
C SER A 282 -33.36 -14.20 5.65
N LYS A 283 -33.73 -15.49 5.75
CA LYS A 283 -33.80 -16.42 4.61
C LYS A 283 -34.68 -15.90 3.47
N ASP A 284 -35.75 -15.18 3.78
CA ASP A 284 -36.65 -14.56 2.81
C ASP A 284 -36.03 -13.38 2.06
N LYS A 285 -34.88 -12.87 2.53
CA LYS A 285 -34.10 -11.79 1.90
C LYS A 285 -32.94 -12.31 1.05
N ILE A 286 -32.73 -13.62 0.98
CA ILE A 286 -31.65 -14.20 0.18
C ILE A 286 -31.99 -14.03 -1.30
N GLU A 287 -31.22 -13.19 -1.97
CA GLU A 287 -31.19 -13.09 -3.42
C GLU A 287 -30.21 -14.13 -3.97
N ILE A 288 -30.68 -14.97 -4.89
CA ILE A 288 -29.83 -15.91 -5.61
C ILE A 288 -29.45 -15.27 -6.94
N LEU A 289 -28.18 -14.95 -7.11
CA LEU A 289 -27.70 -14.49 -8.41
C LEU A 289 -27.41 -15.70 -9.31
N ASP A 290 -28.26 -15.88 -10.31
CA ASP A 290 -28.04 -16.79 -11.43
C ASP A 290 -27.94 -15.98 -12.72
N LYS A 291 -26.71 -15.67 -13.12
CA LYS A 291 -26.43 -14.86 -14.31
C LYS A 291 -25.22 -15.41 -15.04
N GLU A 292 -25.29 -15.35 -16.37
CA GLU A 292 -24.16 -15.58 -17.26
C GLU A 292 -23.50 -16.95 -17.05
N GLY A 293 -24.33 -17.99 -16.89
CA GLY A 293 -23.89 -19.38 -16.67
C GLY A 293 -23.24 -19.62 -15.31
N CYS A 294 -23.25 -18.62 -14.42
CA CYS A 294 -22.75 -18.71 -13.05
C CYS A 294 -23.95 -18.65 -12.10
N SER A 295 -24.15 -19.74 -11.36
CA SER A 295 -25.33 -19.91 -10.49
C SER A 295 -24.98 -19.79 -9.01
N ASN A 296 -26.01 -19.56 -8.19
CA ASN A 296 -26.01 -19.78 -6.73
C ASN A 296 -24.99 -18.98 -5.91
N ASP A 297 -24.79 -17.69 -6.24
CA ASP A 297 -24.23 -16.72 -5.28
C ASP A 297 -25.38 -16.17 -4.42
N GLU A 298 -25.49 -16.68 -3.20
CA GLU A 298 -26.50 -16.28 -2.22
C GLU A 298 -26.09 -14.96 -1.58
N ARG A 299 -26.99 -13.98 -1.63
CA ARG A 299 -26.70 -12.58 -1.27
C ARG A 299 -27.77 -12.01 -0.37
N ILE A 300 -27.36 -11.32 0.69
CA ILE A 300 -28.24 -10.45 1.48
C ILE A 300 -27.66 -9.04 1.45
N PHE A 301 -28.36 -8.14 0.76
CA PHE A 301 -28.01 -6.72 0.73
C PHE A 301 -28.52 -6.00 1.97
N HIS A 302 -27.93 -4.84 2.27
CA HIS A 302 -28.26 -4.02 3.43
C HIS A 302 -28.06 -4.74 4.78
N ALA A 303 -27.02 -5.58 4.87
CA ALA A 303 -26.72 -6.34 6.08
C ALA A 303 -26.53 -5.45 7.33
N GLU A 304 -26.11 -4.18 7.14
CA GLU A 304 -26.01 -3.19 8.22
C GLU A 304 -27.34 -2.87 8.91
N LYS A 305 -28.48 -3.14 8.26
CA LYS A 305 -29.81 -2.94 8.84
C LYS A 305 -30.27 -4.11 9.71
N TYR A 306 -29.67 -5.29 9.52
CA TYR A 306 -30.05 -6.53 10.20
C TYR A 306 -29.12 -6.87 11.37
N SER A 307 -27.93 -6.25 11.44
CA SER A 307 -27.01 -6.41 12.55
C SER A 307 -26.32 -5.10 12.90
N ILE A 308 -26.53 -4.63 14.14
CA ILE A 308 -25.83 -3.46 14.68
C ILE A 308 -24.32 -3.68 14.74
N LYS A 309 -23.87 -4.92 14.95
CA LYS A 309 -22.44 -5.25 15.00
C LYS A 309 -21.79 -5.23 13.63
N ILE A 310 -22.46 -5.74 12.59
CA ILE A 310 -22.03 -5.55 11.20
C ILE A 310 -21.93 -4.06 10.87
N LYS A 311 -22.93 -3.28 11.29
CA LYS A 311 -22.94 -1.83 11.08
C LYS A 311 -21.75 -1.15 11.74
N GLU A 312 -21.56 -1.33 13.04
CA GLU A 312 -20.54 -0.65 13.85
C GLU A 312 -19.10 -1.06 13.46
N ILE A 313 -18.85 -2.36 13.26
CA ILE A 313 -17.49 -2.89 13.07
C ILE A 313 -17.04 -2.74 11.60
N PHE A 314 -17.95 -2.97 10.65
CA PHE A 314 -17.62 -3.04 9.23
C PHE A 314 -18.12 -1.83 8.44
N SER A 315 -19.45 -1.62 8.37
CA SER A 315 -20.02 -0.55 7.53
C SER A 315 -19.56 0.85 7.97
N ASP A 316 -19.58 1.13 9.27
CA ASP A 316 -19.24 2.43 9.84
C ASP A 316 -17.76 2.55 10.19
N ASN A 317 -16.93 1.59 9.74
CA ASN A 317 -15.50 1.64 9.95
C ASN A 317 -14.90 2.92 9.37
N VAL A 318 -14.36 3.78 10.24
CA VAL A 318 -13.85 5.10 9.91
C VAL A 318 -12.74 5.04 8.86
N PHE A 319 -11.83 4.07 8.96
CA PHE A 319 -10.73 3.94 8.02
C PHE A 319 -11.22 3.54 6.61
N LEU A 320 -12.10 2.54 6.51
CA LEU A 320 -12.66 2.11 5.21
C LEU A 320 -13.44 3.24 4.54
N ASN A 321 -14.26 3.95 5.31
CA ASN A 321 -15.04 5.10 4.82
C ASN A 321 -14.12 6.25 4.38
N ASN A 322 -13.06 6.56 5.12
CA ASN A 322 -12.10 7.59 4.74
C ASN A 322 -11.33 7.25 3.46
N CYS A 323 -11.07 5.96 3.19
CA CYS A 323 -10.52 5.53 1.91
C CYS A 323 -11.54 5.76 0.78
N ALA A 324 -12.82 5.43 1.01
CA ALA A 324 -13.88 5.63 0.02
C ALA A 324 -14.12 7.11 -0.32
N VAL A 325 -14.04 8.04 0.65
CA VAL A 325 -14.23 9.49 0.43
C VAL A 325 -13.28 10.05 -0.64
N ARG A 326 -12.11 9.42 -0.83
CA ARG A 326 -11.14 9.83 -1.86
C ARG A 326 -11.62 9.51 -3.27
N PHE A 327 -12.48 8.51 -3.43
CA PHE A 327 -13.10 8.14 -4.70
C PHE A 327 -14.39 8.92 -4.93
N ASN A 328 -15.26 8.98 -3.93
CA ASN A 328 -16.51 9.74 -3.98
C ASN A 328 -16.76 10.46 -2.65
N LYS A 329 -16.85 11.80 -2.69
CA LYS A 329 -17.11 12.62 -1.50
C LYS A 329 -18.50 12.39 -0.91
N ASN A 330 -19.47 12.04 -1.75
CA ASN A 330 -20.86 11.78 -1.35
C ASN A 330 -21.05 10.28 -1.20
N LEU A 331 -20.67 9.74 -0.04
CA LEU A 331 -20.75 8.30 0.20
C LEU A 331 -22.20 7.83 0.34
N ASN A 332 -22.73 7.24 -0.72
CA ASN A 332 -23.83 6.29 -0.57
C ASN A 332 -23.25 4.88 -0.47
N LYS A 333 -23.70 4.09 0.50
CA LYS A 333 -23.08 2.81 0.82
C LYS A 333 -24.12 1.75 1.15
N LYS A 334 -23.85 0.50 0.77
CA LYS A 334 -24.65 -0.68 1.17
C LYS A 334 -23.75 -1.86 1.48
N THR A 335 -24.05 -2.58 2.56
CA THR A 335 -23.30 -3.78 2.94
C THR A 335 -23.98 -5.00 2.35
N LEU A 336 -23.20 -5.82 1.66
CA LEU A 336 -23.60 -7.14 1.20
C LEU A 336 -22.90 -8.18 2.06
N ILE A 337 -23.63 -9.20 2.49
CA ILE A 337 -23.03 -10.47 2.89
C ILE A 337 -23.37 -11.51 1.85
N ASN A 338 -22.42 -12.38 1.50
CA ASN A 338 -22.66 -13.41 0.49
C ASN A 338 -22.00 -14.75 0.81
N LYS A 339 -22.53 -15.80 0.18
CA LYS A 339 -22.09 -17.19 0.31
C LYS A 339 -22.01 -17.83 -1.07
N ILE A 340 -20.91 -18.55 -1.32
CA ILE A 340 -20.81 -19.51 -2.42
C ILE A 340 -20.34 -20.85 -1.87
N VAL A 341 -20.93 -21.94 -2.36
CA VAL A 341 -20.60 -23.31 -1.97
C VAL A 341 -20.35 -24.13 -3.23
N TYR A 342 -19.22 -24.84 -3.25
CA TYR A 342 -18.90 -25.77 -4.32
C TYR A 342 -20.02 -26.79 -4.50
N GLU A 343 -20.39 -27.02 -5.76
CA GLU A 343 -21.33 -28.07 -6.13
C GLU A 343 -20.82 -28.75 -7.38
N LYS A 344 -20.68 -30.07 -7.30
CA LYS A 344 -20.13 -30.88 -8.39
C LYS A 344 -20.93 -30.65 -9.68
N ASN A 345 -20.23 -30.47 -10.79
CA ASN A 345 -20.78 -30.24 -12.13
C ASN A 345 -21.56 -28.91 -12.29
N LYS A 346 -21.41 -27.95 -11.39
CA LYS A 346 -21.96 -26.59 -11.56
C LYS A 346 -20.85 -25.54 -11.54
N ILE A 347 -20.92 -24.61 -12.48
CA ILE A 347 -20.05 -23.43 -12.49
C ILE A 347 -20.68 -22.39 -11.56
N LYS A 348 -19.95 -22.04 -10.50
CA LYS A 348 -20.37 -21.03 -9.54
C LYS A 348 -19.23 -20.05 -9.28
N ASN A 349 -19.56 -18.77 -9.28
CA ASN A 349 -18.65 -17.71 -8.86
C ASN A 349 -19.46 -16.55 -8.29
N SER A 350 -18.75 -15.61 -7.67
CA SER A 350 -19.38 -14.38 -7.21
C SER A 350 -19.21 -13.27 -8.25
N GLY A 351 -20.31 -12.59 -8.59
CA GLY A 351 -20.31 -11.45 -9.51
C GLY A 351 -20.66 -11.79 -10.97
N ALA A 352 -20.90 -13.07 -11.28
CA ALA A 352 -21.28 -13.56 -12.60
C ALA A 352 -20.21 -13.28 -13.69
N GLY A 353 -18.96 -13.69 -13.44
CA GLY A 353 -17.85 -13.56 -14.40
C GLY A 353 -17.15 -12.20 -14.41
N TRP A 354 -16.37 -11.93 -15.46
CA TRP A 354 -15.52 -10.74 -15.58
C TRP A 354 -16.31 -9.47 -15.82
N HIS A 355 -16.06 -8.47 -14.98
CA HIS A 355 -16.70 -7.16 -15.13
C HIS A 355 -15.88 -6.03 -14.53
N ARG A 356 -16.25 -4.80 -14.91
CA ARG A 356 -16.10 -3.60 -14.09
C ARG A 356 -17.46 -3.31 -13.46
N ASP A 357 -17.49 -2.78 -12.25
CA ASP A 357 -18.78 -2.34 -11.70
C ASP A 357 -19.24 -1.02 -12.34
N ASN A 358 -18.29 -0.15 -12.66
CA ASN A 358 -18.48 1.12 -13.37
C ASN A 358 -17.21 1.43 -14.16
N HIS A 359 -17.28 2.26 -15.21
CA HIS A 359 -16.10 2.69 -15.94
C HIS A 359 -15.32 3.83 -15.28
N ASP A 360 -16.01 4.72 -14.57
CA ASP A 360 -15.45 6.00 -14.16
C ASP A 360 -15.21 6.08 -12.65
N CYS A 361 -16.14 5.58 -11.82
CA CYS A 361 -15.96 5.56 -10.37
C CYS A 361 -16.76 4.44 -9.70
N GLN A 362 -16.07 3.53 -9.00
CA GLN A 362 -16.67 2.62 -8.03
C GLN A 362 -15.58 2.10 -7.08
N PHE A 363 -15.87 2.10 -5.78
CA PHE A 363 -14.97 1.55 -4.76
C PHE A 363 -15.67 0.49 -3.90
N LYS A 364 -14.91 -0.53 -3.48
CA LYS A 364 -15.38 -1.56 -2.57
C LYS A 364 -14.35 -1.87 -1.49
N ALA A 365 -14.84 -2.17 -0.30
CA ALA A 365 -14.10 -2.87 0.73
C ALA A 365 -14.72 -4.27 0.91
N LEU A 366 -13.99 -5.32 0.57
CA LEU A 366 -14.41 -6.71 0.73
C LEU A 366 -13.59 -7.35 1.86
N MET A 367 -14.22 -8.14 2.72
CA MET A 367 -13.52 -8.95 3.71
C MET A 367 -13.95 -10.41 3.60
N TYR A 368 -12.95 -11.30 3.64
CA TYR A 368 -13.19 -12.73 3.76
C TYR A 368 -13.58 -13.11 5.18
N LEU A 369 -14.71 -13.81 5.33
CA LEU A 369 -15.17 -14.36 6.62
C LEU A 369 -14.70 -15.81 6.84
N THR A 370 -14.17 -16.42 5.78
CA THR A 370 -13.58 -17.77 5.75
C THR A 370 -12.14 -17.68 5.25
N ASP A 371 -11.33 -18.71 5.47
CA ASP A 371 -10.04 -18.82 4.80
C ASP A 371 -10.26 -19.01 3.28
N VAL A 372 -9.56 -18.24 2.46
CA VAL A 372 -9.70 -18.24 1.00
C VAL A 372 -8.39 -18.64 0.34
N THR A 373 -8.47 -19.63 -0.53
CA THR A 373 -7.40 -20.19 -1.36
C THR A 373 -7.73 -19.98 -2.83
N ASP A 374 -6.86 -20.41 -3.74
CA ASP A 374 -7.12 -20.36 -5.18
C ASP A 374 -8.26 -21.29 -5.63
N GLN A 375 -8.75 -22.17 -4.75
CA GLN A 375 -9.70 -23.24 -5.06
C GLN A 375 -11.12 -22.97 -4.57
N ASN A 376 -11.30 -22.03 -3.63
CA ASN A 376 -12.63 -21.76 -3.04
C ASN A 376 -13.25 -20.43 -3.48
N GLY A 377 -12.96 -19.97 -4.70
CA GLY A 377 -13.60 -18.80 -5.29
C GLY A 377 -13.03 -17.45 -4.81
N ASN A 378 -11.71 -17.33 -4.75
CA ASN A 378 -11.01 -16.08 -4.43
C ASN A 378 -11.42 -14.90 -5.33
N PHE A 379 -11.24 -13.68 -4.85
CA PHE A 379 -11.33 -12.49 -5.70
C PHE A 379 -10.19 -12.50 -6.71
N GLN A 380 -10.50 -12.22 -7.97
CA GLN A 380 -9.56 -12.11 -9.08
C GLN A 380 -9.54 -10.66 -9.58
N PHE A 381 -8.33 -10.12 -9.75
CA PHE A 381 -8.11 -8.73 -10.12
C PHE A 381 -7.13 -8.64 -11.29
N LEU A 382 -7.47 -7.84 -12.29
CA LEU A 382 -6.62 -7.59 -13.45
C LEU A 382 -5.98 -6.21 -13.31
N THR A 383 -4.66 -6.15 -13.16
CA THR A 383 -3.92 -4.87 -13.07
C THR A 383 -3.98 -4.08 -14.37
N ASN A 384 -3.84 -2.76 -14.28
CA ASN A 384 -3.82 -1.85 -15.44
C ASN A 384 -4.98 -2.08 -16.42
N SER A 385 -6.17 -2.38 -15.89
CA SER A 385 -7.34 -2.79 -16.69
C SER A 385 -8.52 -1.83 -16.55
N SER A 386 -8.30 -0.62 -16.02
CA SER A 386 -9.32 0.42 -15.99
C SER A 386 -9.51 1.06 -17.37
N LYS A 387 -10.57 1.86 -17.53
CA LYS A 387 -10.84 2.60 -18.77
C LYS A 387 -9.64 3.45 -19.22
N ASN A 388 -8.90 4.04 -18.29
CA ASN A 388 -7.75 4.90 -18.62
C ASN A 388 -6.56 4.11 -19.17
N HIS A 389 -6.46 2.81 -18.88
CA HIS A 389 -5.36 1.97 -19.32
C HIS A 389 -5.68 1.26 -20.65
N ILE A 390 -6.89 0.72 -20.78
CA ILE A 390 -7.26 -0.14 -21.92
C ILE A 390 -8.55 0.28 -22.65
N GLY A 391 -9.12 1.43 -22.28
CA GLY A 391 -10.38 1.89 -22.87
C GLY A 391 -11.55 0.94 -22.63
N TYR A 392 -12.23 0.59 -23.72
CA TYR A 392 -13.45 -0.22 -23.75
C TYR A 392 -13.20 -1.50 -24.56
N PRO A 393 -12.61 -2.55 -23.96
CA PRO A 393 -12.40 -3.81 -24.65
C PRO A 393 -13.73 -4.44 -25.06
N LYS A 394 -13.69 -5.38 -26.02
CA LYS A 394 -14.89 -6.02 -26.59
C LYS A 394 -15.75 -6.63 -25.46
N PRO A 395 -16.99 -6.12 -25.25
CA PRO A 395 -17.83 -6.62 -24.19
C PRO A 395 -18.45 -7.97 -24.56
N ARG A 396 -18.93 -8.68 -23.52
CA ARG A 396 -19.65 -9.95 -23.64
C ARG A 396 -20.94 -9.80 -24.43
N THR A 397 -21.65 -8.68 -24.23
CA THR A 397 -22.88 -8.33 -24.97
C THR A 397 -22.82 -6.86 -25.38
N THR A 398 -23.53 -6.50 -26.45
CA THR A 398 -23.57 -5.12 -26.96
C THR A 398 -24.24 -4.15 -26.01
N ASN A 399 -25.15 -4.64 -25.16
CA ASN A 399 -25.96 -3.80 -24.27
C ASN A 399 -25.27 -3.52 -22.92
N TYR A 400 -24.24 -4.30 -22.55
CA TYR A 400 -23.52 -4.15 -21.29
C TYR A 400 -22.01 -4.10 -21.52
N ASN A 401 -21.49 -2.89 -21.70
CA ASN A 401 -20.08 -2.66 -22.03
C ASN A 401 -19.10 -2.78 -20.83
N THR A 402 -19.59 -3.17 -19.65
CA THR A 402 -18.79 -3.40 -18.44
C THR A 402 -18.53 -4.88 -18.16
N ARG A 403 -19.05 -5.80 -18.99
CA ARG A 403 -18.90 -7.25 -18.80
C ARG A 403 -18.13 -7.88 -19.93
N TYR A 404 -17.28 -8.85 -19.64
CA TYR A 404 -16.31 -9.38 -20.60
C TYR A 404 -16.34 -10.91 -20.67
N ALA A 405 -16.17 -11.46 -21.87
CA ALA A 405 -16.00 -12.90 -22.07
C ALA A 405 -14.55 -13.31 -21.72
N ASP A 406 -14.33 -14.60 -21.43
CA ASP A 406 -12.99 -15.08 -21.08
C ASP A 406 -12.00 -14.87 -22.25
N GLU A 407 -12.46 -14.97 -23.50
CA GLU A 407 -11.65 -14.71 -24.70
C GLU A 407 -11.14 -13.27 -24.73
N THR A 408 -11.97 -12.29 -24.35
CA THR A 408 -11.56 -10.89 -24.25
C THR A 408 -10.47 -10.72 -23.20
N ILE A 409 -10.61 -11.37 -22.04
CA ILE A 409 -9.63 -11.26 -20.96
C ILE A 409 -8.31 -11.93 -21.32
N ASN A 410 -8.37 -13.13 -21.91
CA ASN A 410 -7.20 -13.84 -22.39
C ASN A 410 -6.45 -13.02 -23.44
N HIS A 411 -7.17 -12.40 -24.38
CA HIS A 411 -6.56 -11.52 -25.37
C HIS A 411 -5.88 -10.31 -24.73
N LEU A 412 -6.52 -9.67 -23.75
CA LEU A 412 -5.92 -8.53 -23.03
C LEU A 412 -4.60 -8.92 -22.35
N ILE A 413 -4.58 -10.05 -21.63
CA ILE A 413 -3.38 -10.54 -20.95
C ILE A 413 -2.28 -10.89 -21.96
N GLN A 414 -2.63 -11.56 -23.07
CA GLN A 414 -1.66 -12.00 -24.08
C GLN A 414 -1.04 -10.85 -24.88
N THR A 415 -1.76 -9.73 -25.04
CA THR A 415 -1.32 -8.60 -25.87
C THR A 415 -0.77 -7.41 -25.08
N ASN A 416 -0.78 -7.48 -23.74
CA ASN A 416 -0.33 -6.38 -22.89
C ASN A 416 0.54 -6.92 -21.74
N ASP A 417 1.85 -6.74 -21.85
CA ASP A 417 2.83 -7.21 -20.83
C ASP A 417 2.62 -6.61 -19.43
N ASN A 418 1.96 -5.45 -19.34
CA ASN A 418 1.69 -4.76 -18.09
C ASN A 418 0.37 -5.18 -17.43
N ILE A 419 -0.42 -6.06 -18.04
CA ILE A 419 -1.70 -6.52 -17.52
C ILE A 419 -1.53 -7.92 -16.93
N ASN A 420 -1.59 -8.00 -15.61
CA ASN A 420 -1.42 -9.25 -14.89
C ASN A 420 -2.68 -9.61 -14.10
N LEU A 421 -3.06 -10.88 -14.17
CA LEU A 421 -4.14 -11.47 -13.38
C LEU A 421 -3.61 -11.92 -12.01
N PHE A 422 -4.26 -11.47 -10.95
CA PHE A 422 -3.95 -11.86 -9.58
C PHE A 422 -5.12 -12.58 -8.92
N ASN A 423 -4.80 -13.72 -8.31
CA ASN A 423 -5.67 -14.39 -7.35
C ASN A 423 -5.42 -13.82 -5.96
N ILE A 424 -6.42 -13.16 -5.37
CA ILE A 424 -6.29 -12.58 -4.03
C ILE A 424 -6.75 -13.61 -3.00
N THR A 425 -5.81 -14.41 -2.51
CA THR A 425 -6.01 -15.38 -1.42
C THR A 425 -5.77 -14.73 -0.06
N GLY A 426 -6.22 -15.36 1.03
CA GLY A 426 -6.01 -14.82 2.37
C GLY A 426 -6.74 -15.58 3.47
N LYS A 427 -6.28 -15.41 4.71
CA LYS A 427 -6.96 -15.95 5.90
C LYS A 427 -8.25 -15.18 6.20
N LYS A 428 -9.16 -15.78 6.98
CA LYS A 428 -10.34 -15.08 7.51
C LYS A 428 -9.92 -13.74 8.13
N GLY A 429 -10.68 -12.68 7.84
CA GLY A 429 -10.38 -11.30 8.24
C GLY A 429 -9.47 -10.52 7.27
N THR A 430 -8.99 -11.13 6.17
CA THR A 430 -8.29 -10.38 5.12
C THR A 430 -9.26 -9.43 4.43
N VAL A 431 -8.90 -8.15 4.36
CA VAL A 431 -9.67 -7.08 3.70
C VAL A 431 -9.02 -6.72 2.37
N ILE A 432 -9.83 -6.49 1.35
CA ILE A 432 -9.44 -6.07 0.01
C ILE A 432 -10.14 -4.75 -0.27
N LEU A 433 -9.35 -3.70 -0.44
CA LEU A 433 -9.80 -2.40 -0.93
C LEU A 433 -9.57 -2.37 -2.44
N ALA A 434 -10.61 -2.14 -3.22
CA ALA A 434 -10.50 -2.19 -4.68
C ALA A 434 -11.22 -1.01 -5.34
N ASN A 435 -10.49 -0.32 -6.22
CA ASN A 435 -11.09 0.46 -7.29
C ASN A 435 -11.66 -0.51 -8.31
N THR A 436 -12.98 -0.61 -8.35
CA THR A 436 -13.71 -1.59 -9.17
C THR A 436 -14.06 -1.08 -10.57
N THR A 437 -13.43 0.02 -10.98
CA THR A 437 -13.29 0.41 -12.39
C THR A 437 -12.26 -0.44 -13.13
N TYR A 438 -11.45 -1.22 -12.40
CA TYR A 438 -10.59 -2.26 -12.95
C TYR A 438 -11.41 -3.55 -13.16
N ILE A 439 -11.03 -4.33 -14.16
CA ILE A 439 -11.65 -5.63 -14.45
C ILE A 439 -11.34 -6.60 -13.32
N HIS A 440 -12.38 -7.24 -12.80
CA HIS A 440 -12.29 -8.20 -11.71
C HIS A 440 -13.44 -9.23 -11.78
N ARG A 441 -13.34 -10.28 -10.97
CA ARG A 441 -14.42 -11.26 -10.72
C ARG A 441 -14.21 -12.01 -9.41
N GLY A 442 -15.22 -12.75 -8.94
CA GLY A 442 -14.96 -13.93 -8.13
C GLY A 442 -14.48 -15.07 -9.03
N ASN A 443 -13.43 -15.78 -8.61
CA ASN A 443 -12.99 -16.99 -9.29
C ASN A 443 -14.08 -18.08 -9.20
N ILE A 444 -14.03 -19.04 -10.12
CA ILE A 444 -14.89 -20.22 -10.05
C ILE A 444 -14.50 -21.02 -8.80
N ILE A 445 -15.50 -21.43 -8.03
CA ILE A 445 -15.29 -22.28 -6.87
C ILE A 445 -15.15 -23.74 -7.30
N GLU A 446 -14.05 -24.37 -6.92
CA GLU A 446 -13.72 -25.76 -7.25
C GLU A 446 -13.85 -26.67 -6.03
N GLN A 447 -13.72 -26.11 -4.82
CA GLN A 447 -13.82 -26.83 -3.54
C GLN A 447 -14.38 -25.96 -2.41
N GLY A 448 -14.99 -26.60 -1.41
CA GLY A 448 -15.38 -25.98 -0.14
C GLY A 448 -16.46 -24.90 -0.25
N GLU A 449 -16.34 -23.87 0.59
CA GLU A 449 -17.21 -22.69 0.59
C GLU A 449 -16.41 -21.41 0.79
N ARG A 450 -17.03 -20.28 0.44
CA ARG A 450 -16.52 -18.95 0.76
C ARG A 450 -17.66 -18.05 1.23
N LYS A 451 -17.46 -17.50 2.42
CA LYS A 451 -18.28 -16.44 3.00
C LYS A 451 -17.52 -15.12 2.96
N ALA A 452 -18.20 -14.05 2.58
CA ALA A 452 -17.62 -12.72 2.54
C ALA A 452 -18.64 -11.64 2.93
N ILE A 453 -18.10 -10.50 3.34
CA ILE A 453 -18.84 -9.25 3.56
C ILE A 453 -18.21 -8.16 2.69
N THR A 454 -19.03 -7.39 1.99
CA THR A 454 -18.58 -6.36 1.05
C THR A 454 -19.34 -5.07 1.28
N GLN A 455 -18.61 -3.99 1.53
CA GLN A 455 -19.14 -2.65 1.54
C GLN A 455 -18.99 -2.06 0.14
N TYR A 456 -20.12 -1.76 -0.48
CA TYR A 456 -20.16 -1.00 -1.73
C TYR A 456 -20.22 0.48 -1.39
N TYR A 457 -19.45 1.28 -2.14
CA TYR A 457 -19.48 2.74 -2.11
C TYR A 457 -19.80 3.25 -3.52
N PHE A 458 -20.93 3.95 -3.66
CA PHE A 458 -21.44 4.52 -4.91
C PHE A 458 -21.14 6.01 -4.99
#